data_AF-A0A2U1NMV7-F1
#
_entry.id   AF-A0A2U1NMV7-F1
#
_cell.length_a   1.000
_cell.length_b   1.000
_cell.length_c   1.000
_cell.angle_alpha   90.00
_cell.angle_beta   90.00
_cell.angle_gamma   90.00
#
_symmetry.space_group_name_H-M   'P 1'
#
loop_
_entity.id
_entity.type
_entity.pdbx_description
1 polymer ?
#
loop_
_entity_poly.entity_id
_entity_poly.type
_entity_poly.pdbx_seq_one_letter_code
_entity_poly.pdbx_strand_id
1 'polypeptide(L)'
;MVSIPSFEQLKEMCGSDEIKECFKFLFIQEEAENQGCITKVTEWCEGVRQKIVKFAELIEEGRSFSDFDVPAMDGMECLLEAQARNGVVLQALVGLLDALREAKPEKHRHVLVMEVHD
;
A
#
# COMPACT_ATOMS: atom_id res chain seq x y z
N MET A 1 -6.20 3.40 14.94
CA MET A 1 -7.40 3.56 14.09
C MET A 1 -7.76 5.03 14.12
N VAL A 2 -7.82 5.67 12.96
CA VAL A 2 -8.41 7.01 12.86
C VAL A 2 -9.92 6.80 13.01
N SER A 3 -10.51 7.37 14.05
CA SER A 3 -11.96 7.31 14.25
C SER A 3 -12.63 8.14 13.17
N ILE A 4 -13.69 7.60 12.55
CA ILE A 4 -14.54 8.38 11.64
C ILE A 4 -15.05 9.59 12.43
N PRO A 5 -14.86 10.83 11.94
CA PRO A 5 -15.34 12.02 12.64
C PRO A 5 -16.86 11.99 12.80
N SER A 6 -17.36 12.54 13.91
CA SER A 6 -18.80 12.73 14.09
C SER A 6 -19.35 13.75 13.09
N PHE A 7 -20.66 13.78 12.86
CA PHE A 7 -21.26 14.79 11.98
C PHE A 7 -21.00 16.23 12.46
N GLU A 8 -20.97 16.47 13.77
CA GLU A 8 -20.64 17.80 14.30
C GLU A 8 -19.18 18.19 13.99
N GLN A 9 -18.25 17.23 14.07
CA GLN A 9 -16.86 17.44 13.64
C GLN A 9 -16.75 17.65 12.13
N LEU A 10 -17.53 16.93 11.33
CA LEU A 10 -17.56 17.11 9.88
C LEU A 10 -18.07 18.50 9.49
N LYS A 11 -19.13 19.00 10.14
CA LYS A 11 -19.63 20.37 9.95
C LYS A 11 -18.56 21.41 10.25
N GLU A 12 -17.83 21.23 11.35
CA GLU A 12 -16.71 22.11 11.72
C GLU A 12 -15.59 22.06 10.68
N MET A 13 -15.22 20.87 10.22
CA MET A 13 -14.16 20.67 9.22
C MET A 13 -14.51 21.22 7.83
N CYS A 14 -15.76 21.04 7.38
CA CYS A 14 -16.21 21.54 6.08
C CYS A 14 -16.68 23.00 6.13
N GLY A 15 -16.91 23.56 7.32
CA GLY A 15 -17.40 24.93 7.52
C GLY A 15 -18.86 25.11 7.11
N SER A 16 -19.66 24.04 7.09
CA SER A 16 -21.06 24.05 6.68
C SER A 16 -21.92 23.23 7.63
N ASP A 17 -23.07 23.77 8.04
CA ASP A 17 -24.09 23.03 8.79
C ASP A 17 -24.91 22.09 7.90
N GLU A 18 -24.74 22.18 6.58
CA GLU A 18 -25.45 21.35 5.63
C GLU A 18 -24.88 19.92 5.61
N ILE A 19 -25.72 18.96 5.96
CA ILE A 19 -25.34 17.54 6.02
C ILE A 19 -24.85 17.00 4.68
N LYS A 20 -25.39 17.50 3.56
CA LYS A 20 -24.95 17.13 2.22
C LYS A 20 -23.48 17.52 1.98
N GLU A 21 -23.10 18.74 2.35
CA GLU A 21 -21.71 19.22 2.24
C GLU A 21 -20.76 18.42 3.13
N CYS A 22 -21.22 18.00 4.32
CA CYS A 22 -20.47 17.09 5.18
C CYS A 22 -20.19 15.74 4.50
N PHE A 23 -21.19 15.14 3.84
CA PHE A 23 -21.00 13.89 3.10
C PHE A 23 -20.09 14.07 1.88
N LYS A 24 -20.27 15.15 1.11
CA LYS A 24 -19.41 15.47 -0.03
C LYS A 24 -17.95 15.59 0.40
N PHE A 25 -17.69 16.36 1.46
CA PHE A 25 -16.37 16.49 2.06
C PHE A 25 -15.78 15.12 2.47
N LEU A 26 -16.54 14.31 3.19
CA LEU A 26 -16.11 12.98 3.62
C LEU A 26 -15.74 12.07 2.44
N PHE A 27 -16.55 12.02 1.39
CA PHE A 27 -16.29 11.14 0.25
C PHE A 27 -15.13 11.63 -0.63
N ILE A 28 -14.95 12.95 -0.77
CA ILE A 28 -13.76 13.52 -1.42
C ILE A 28 -12.50 13.12 -0.65
N GLN A 29 -12.54 13.22 0.69
CA GLN A 29 -11.41 12.81 1.53
C GLN A 29 -11.12 11.31 1.37
N GLU A 30 -12.14 10.45 1.43
CA GLU A 30 -11.98 9.00 1.24
C GLU A 30 -11.42 8.62 -0.14
N GLU A 31 -11.85 9.30 -1.21
CA GLU A 31 -11.29 9.10 -2.55
C GLU A 31 -9.82 9.50 -2.62
N ALA A 32 -9.48 10.67 -2.06
CA ALA A 32 -8.11 11.17 -2.00
C ALA A 32 -7.20 10.26 -1.15
N GLU A 33 -7.68 9.78 0.00
CA GLU A 33 -6.97 8.85 0.87
C GLU A 33 -6.73 7.51 0.16
N ASN A 34 -7.72 6.95 -0.53
CA ASN A 34 -7.55 5.74 -1.32
C ASN A 34 -6.48 5.93 -2.42
N GLN A 35 -6.53 7.06 -3.14
CA GLN A 35 -5.53 7.37 -4.17
C GLN A 35 -4.12 7.56 -3.58
N GLY A 36 -4.01 8.17 -2.40
CA GLY A 36 -2.75 8.27 -1.66
C GLY A 36 -2.22 6.91 -1.21
N CYS A 37 -3.10 6.01 -0.76
CA CYS A 37 -2.75 4.63 -0.43
C CYS A 37 -2.23 3.86 -1.64
N ILE A 38 -2.88 3.98 -2.81
CA ILE A 38 -2.42 3.37 -4.06
C ILE A 38 -0.98 3.80 -4.39
N THR A 39 -0.68 5.09 -4.29
CA THR A 39 0.66 5.63 -4.55
C THR A 39 1.69 5.02 -3.58
N LYS A 40 1.43 5.07 -2.27
CA LYS A 40 2.35 4.54 -1.25
C LYS A 40 2.59 3.04 -1.39
N VAL A 41 1.54 2.25 -1.62
CA VAL A 41 1.66 0.80 -1.80
C VAL A 41 2.41 0.48 -3.09
N THR A 42 2.24 1.27 -4.15
CA THR A 42 3.02 1.14 -5.39
C THR A 42 4.51 1.37 -5.13
N GLU A 43 4.87 2.42 -4.38
CA GLU A 43 6.25 2.71 -3.97
C GLU A 43 6.85 1.56 -3.15
N TRP A 44 6.08 1.01 -2.20
CA TRP A 44 6.51 -0.16 -1.42
C TRP A 44 6.73 -1.39 -2.29
N CYS A 45 5.84 -1.67 -3.24
CA CYS A 45 6.03 -2.77 -4.18
C CYS A 45 7.33 -2.62 -4.95
N GLU A 46 7.63 -1.42 -5.44
CA GLU A 46 8.87 -1.13 -6.16
C GLU A 46 10.10 -1.33 -5.27
N GLY A 47 10.08 -0.80 -4.05
CA GLY A 47 11.16 -0.99 -3.09
C GLY A 47 11.42 -2.47 -2.74
N VAL A 48 10.37 -3.29 -2.64
CA VAL A 48 10.54 -4.74 -2.42
C VAL A 48 11.05 -5.45 -3.67
N ARG A 49 10.58 -5.08 -4.87
CA ARG A 49 11.11 -5.64 -6.14
C ARG A 49 12.61 -5.39 -6.29
N GLN A 50 13.07 -4.17 -6.00
CA GLN A 50 14.49 -3.83 -6.06
C GLN A 50 15.31 -4.67 -5.07
N LYS A 51 14.80 -4.89 -3.85
CA LYS A 51 15.45 -5.79 -2.87
C LYS A 51 15.53 -7.23 -3.38
N ILE A 52 14.45 -7.74 -3.98
CA ILE A 52 14.41 -9.09 -4.55
C ILE A 52 15.45 -9.25 -5.66
N VAL A 53 15.57 -8.27 -6.56
CA VAL A 53 16.58 -8.29 -7.63
C VAL A 53 17.99 -8.32 -7.04
N LYS A 54 18.28 -7.41 -6.10
CA LYS A 54 19.60 -7.34 -5.45
C LYS A 54 19.95 -8.63 -4.70
N PHE A 55 18.98 -9.25 -4.02
CA PHE A 55 19.21 -10.51 -3.32
C PHE A 55 19.42 -11.66 -4.30
N ALA A 56 18.74 -11.68 -5.44
CA ALA A 56 18.99 -12.67 -6.49
C ALA A 56 20.42 -12.55 -7.05
N GLU A 57 20.92 -11.32 -7.25
CA GLU A 57 22.31 -11.07 -7.65
C GLU A 57 23.31 -11.61 -6.62
N LEU A 58 23.11 -11.27 -5.35
CA LEU A 58 23.96 -11.76 -4.24
C LEU A 58 23.90 -13.29 -4.08
N ILE A 59 22.74 -13.90 -4.30
CA ILE A 59 22.59 -15.36 -4.28
C ILE A 59 23.41 -16.00 -5.41
N GLU A 60 23.42 -15.40 -6.60
CA GLU A 60 24.28 -15.90 -7.69
C GLU A 60 25.77 -15.73 -7.37
N GLU A 61 26.19 -14.56 -6.90
CA GLU A 61 27.58 -14.31 -6.51
C GLU A 61 28.05 -15.32 -5.44
N GLY A 62 27.19 -15.59 -4.47
CA GLY A 62 27.46 -16.52 -3.37
C GLY A 62 27.58 -18.00 -3.80
N ARG A 63 27.15 -18.39 -5.00
CA ARG A 63 27.38 -19.76 -5.51
C ARG A 63 28.86 -20.08 -5.72
N SER A 64 29.70 -19.05 -5.82
CA SER A 64 31.14 -19.20 -5.98
C SER A 64 31.87 -19.46 -4.66
N PHE A 65 31.18 -19.37 -3.51
CA PHE A 65 31.78 -19.59 -2.21
C PHE A 65 32.18 -21.05 -2.02
N SER A 66 33.23 -21.24 -1.22
CA SER A 66 33.69 -22.57 -0.85
C SER A 66 32.74 -23.20 0.15
N ASP A 67 32.35 -24.46 -0.07
CA ASP A 67 31.53 -25.24 0.86
C ASP A 67 32.18 -25.43 2.25
N PHE A 68 33.47 -25.14 2.38
CA PHE A 68 34.22 -25.19 3.64
C PHE A 68 34.17 -23.89 4.44
N ASP A 69 33.64 -22.80 3.86
CA ASP A 69 33.43 -21.54 4.56
C ASP A 69 32.05 -21.53 5.22
N VAL A 70 31.98 -22.13 6.41
CA VAL A 70 30.72 -22.29 7.17
C VAL A 70 29.98 -20.95 7.38
N PRO A 71 30.64 -19.86 7.82
CA PRO A 71 29.97 -18.56 7.91
C PRO A 71 29.36 -18.06 6.59
N ALA A 72 30.04 -18.29 5.46
CA ALA A 72 29.51 -17.92 4.15
C ALA A 72 28.26 -18.74 3.78
N MET A 73 28.25 -20.04 4.10
CA MET A 73 27.10 -20.91 3.90
C MET A 73 25.89 -20.53 4.76
N ASP A 74 26.11 -20.27 6.06
CA ASP A 74 25.05 -19.81 6.97
C ASP A 74 24.44 -18.48 6.49
N GLY A 75 25.30 -17.55 6.05
CA GLY A 75 24.87 -16.28 5.45
C GLY A 75 24.04 -16.48 4.18
N MET A 76 24.41 -17.44 3.33
CA MET A 76 23.66 -17.78 2.12
C MET A 76 22.30 -18.40 2.41
N GLU A 77 22.19 -19.27 3.42
CA GLU A 77 20.91 -19.82 3.85
C GLU A 77 19.98 -18.69 4.35
N CYS A 78 20.48 -17.79 5.19
CA CYS A 78 19.73 -16.64 5.67
C CYS A 78 19.26 -15.73 4.52
N LEU A 79 20.12 -15.53 3.50
CA LEU A 79 19.78 -14.72 2.33
C LEU A 79 18.67 -15.36 1.49
N LEU A 80 18.70 -16.69 1.30
CA LEU A 80 17.66 -17.45 0.61
C LEU A 80 16.32 -17.39 1.35
N GLU A 81 16.34 -17.53 2.68
CA GLU A 81 15.15 -17.38 3.53
C GLU A 81 14.56 -15.97 3.42
N ALA A 82 15.41 -14.95 3.50
CA ALA A 82 15.00 -13.56 3.37
C ALA A 82 14.45 -13.25 1.97
N GLN A 83 15.02 -13.85 0.92
CA GLN A 83 14.52 -13.74 -0.44
C GLN A 83 13.11 -14.34 -0.59
N ALA A 84 12.89 -15.55 -0.07
CA ALA A 84 11.57 -16.17 -0.06
C ALA A 84 10.56 -15.31 0.71
N ARG A 85 10.96 -14.74 1.86
CA ARG A 85 10.10 -13.86 2.65
C ARG A 85 9.76 -12.57 1.91
N ASN A 86 10.72 -11.95 1.22
CA ASN A 86 10.48 -10.76 0.39
C ASN A 86 9.46 -11.05 -0.72
N GLY A 87 9.48 -12.24 -1.33
CA GLY A 87 8.47 -12.67 -2.30
C GLY A 87 7.07 -12.70 -1.71
N VAL A 88 6.90 -13.25 -0.50
CA VAL A 88 5.60 -13.26 0.21
C VAL A 88 5.13 -11.84 0.53
N VAL A 89 6.03 -10.97 0.99
CA VAL A 89 5.70 -9.56 1.27
C VAL A 89 5.25 -8.85 0.00
N LEU A 90 5.95 -9.04 -1.12
CA LEU A 90 5.56 -8.45 -2.40
C LEU A 90 4.18 -8.92 -2.85
N GLN A 91 3.88 -10.21 -2.72
CA GLN A 91 2.57 -10.75 -3.08
C GLN A 91 1.45 -10.14 -2.24
N ALA A 92 1.66 -9.96 -0.93
CA ALA A 92 0.70 -9.30 -0.06
C ALA A 92 0.46 -7.83 -0.45
N LEU A 93 1.54 -7.10 -0.79
CA LEU A 93 1.43 -5.71 -1.26
C LEU A 93 0.68 -5.60 -2.59
N VAL A 94 0.91 -6.54 -3.52
CA VAL A 94 0.16 -6.60 -4.80
C VAL A 94 -1.32 -6.85 -4.52
N GLY A 95 -1.66 -7.81 -3.66
CA GLY A 95 -3.05 -8.06 -3.29
C GLY A 95 -3.74 -6.84 -2.66
N LEU A 96 -3.03 -6.10 -1.81
CA LEU A 96 -3.54 -4.83 -1.26
C LEU A 96 -3.74 -3.77 -2.35
N LEU A 97 -2.78 -3.64 -3.27
CA LEU A 97 -2.86 -2.69 -4.38
C LEU A 97 -4.06 -2.97 -5.29
N ASP A 98 -4.34 -4.24 -5.56
CA ASP A 98 -5.49 -4.66 -6.36
C ASP A 98 -6.80 -4.31 -5.66
N ALA A 99 -6.93 -4.61 -4.36
CA ALA A 99 -8.11 -4.23 -3.57
C ALA A 99 -8.34 -2.69 -3.56
N LEU A 100 -7.28 -1.90 -3.42
CA LEU A 100 -7.38 -0.43 -3.47
C LEU A 100 -7.82 0.09 -4.86
N ARG A 101 -7.37 -0.58 -5.93
CA ARG A 101 -7.77 -0.26 -7.31
C ARG A 101 -9.21 -0.64 -7.59
N GLU A 102 -9.67 -1.78 -7.08
CA GLU A 102 -11.07 -2.21 -7.17
C GLU A 102 -12.01 -1.28 -6.40
N ALA A 103 -11.56 -0.71 -5.28
CA ALA A 103 -12.32 0.29 -4.52
C ALA A 103 -12.44 1.64 -5.23
N LYS A 104 -11.51 1.98 -6.14
CA LYS A 104 -11.49 3.27 -6.85
C LYS A 104 -12.82 3.66 -7.53
N PRO A 105 -13.45 2.82 -8.37
CA PRO A 105 -14.74 3.16 -8.99
C PRO A 105 -15.86 3.38 -7.98
N GLU A 106 -15.88 2.63 -6.87
CA GLU A 106 -16.84 2.83 -5.79
C GLU A 106 -16.66 4.20 -5.12
N LYS A 107 -15.42 4.53 -4.73
CA LYS A 107 -15.08 5.81 -4.08
C LYS A 107 -15.42 6.99 -4.99
N HIS A 108 -15.06 6.90 -6.28
CA HIS A 108 -15.39 7.93 -7.26
C HIS A 108 -16.90 8.11 -7.43
N ARG A 109 -17.66 7.01 -7.47
CA ARG A 109 -19.13 7.07 -7.53
C ARG A 109 -19.72 7.79 -6.32
N HIS A 110 -19.17 7.59 -5.12
CA HIS A 110 -19.68 8.28 -3.92
C HIS A 110 -19.55 9.80 -4.02
N VAL A 111 -18.45 10.30 -4.59
CA VAL A 111 -18.28 11.73 -4.88
C VAL A 111 -19.30 12.22 -5.91
N LEU A 112 -19.41 11.53 -7.05
CA LEU A 112 -20.34 11.91 -8.12
C LEU A 112 -21.80 11.97 -7.65
N VAL A 113 -22.22 11.03 -6.79
CA VAL A 113 -23.59 11.02 -6.24
C VAL A 113 -23.83 12.29 -5.42
N MET A 114 -22.83 12.82 -4.70
CA MET A 114 -23.00 14.06 -3.93
C MET A 114 -23.04 15.30 -4.84
N GLU A 115 -22.32 15.30 -5.97
CA GLU A 115 -22.32 16.40 -6.95
C GLU A 115 -23.63 16.51 -7.74
N VAL A 116 -24.30 15.39 -8.04
CA VAL A 116 -25.59 15.41 -8.79
C VAL A 116 -26.73 16.07 -8.01
N HIS A 117 -26.57 16.24 -6.69
CA HIS A 117 -27.56 16.90 -5.84
C HIS A 117 -27.27 18.41 -5.62
N ASP A 118 -26.25 18.98 -6.28
CA ASP A 118 -25.96 20.43 -6.35
C ASP A 118 -26.97 21.18 -7.26
#